data_AF-A0A1D2RGC1-F1
#
_entry.id   AF-A0A1D2RGC1-F1
#
_cell.length_a   1.000
_cell.length_b   1.000
_cell.length_c   1.000
_cell.angle_alpha   90.00
_cell.angle_beta   90.00
_cell.angle_gamma   90.00
#
_symmetry.space_group_name_H-M   'P 1'
#
loop_
_entity.id
_entity.type
_entity.pdbx_description
1 polymer ?
#
loop_
_entity_poly.entity_id
_entity_poly.type
_entity_poly.pdbx_seq_one_letter_code
_entity_poly.pdbx_strand_id
1 'polypeptide(L)'
;MEKIEEIKNRLAGYKQELRSEFGVKELGIFGSYVRKEQKEDSDIDVLVEFGGPVSLLKLVGLENRPTDSFGVKVDLIPRADIRPELKEKILHETIYV
;
A
#
# COMPACT_ATOMS: atom_id res chain seq x y z
N MET A 1 -13.51 10.30 8.45
CA MET A 1 -12.90 8.97 8.21
C MET A 1 -13.22 8.55 6.78
N GLU A 2 -12.21 8.42 5.92
CA GLU A 2 -12.39 7.88 4.57
C GLU A 2 -12.81 6.40 4.65
N LYS A 3 -13.71 5.98 3.75
CA LYS A 3 -14.10 4.58 3.65
C LYS A 3 -13.03 3.82 2.87
N ILE A 4 -12.81 2.54 3.18
CA ILE A 4 -11.85 1.69 2.47
C ILE A 4 -12.09 1.66 0.95
N GLU A 5 -13.33 1.80 0.51
CA GLU A 5 -13.70 1.88 -0.91
C GLU A 5 -13.16 3.14 -1.59
N GLU A 6 -13.13 4.29 -0.89
CA GLU A 6 -12.54 5.52 -1.40
C GLU A 6 -11.02 5.37 -1.52
N ILE A 7 -10.38 4.79 -0.51
CA ILE A 7 -8.93 4.53 -0.52
C ILE A 7 -8.58 3.61 -1.69
N LYS A 8 -9.36 2.54 -1.87
CA LYS A 8 -9.19 1.58 -2.96
C LYS A 8 -9.30 2.25 -4.33
N ASN A 9 -10.31 3.09 -4.56
CA ASN A 9 -10.47 3.79 -5.84
C ASN A 9 -9.30 4.74 -6.13
N ARG A 10 -8.80 5.44 -5.12
CA ARG A 10 -7.65 6.33 -5.26
C ARG A 10 -6.36 5.56 -5.53
N LEU A 11 -6.15 4.44 -4.83
CA LEU A 11 -5.03 3.54 -5.09
C LEU A 11 -5.13 2.89 -6.47
N ALA A 12 -6.32 2.68 -7.01
CA ALA A 12 -6.50 2.12 -8.36
C ALA A 12 -5.96 3.08 -9.43
N GLY A 13 -6.26 4.37 -9.29
CA GLY A 13 -5.68 5.41 -10.15
C GLY A 13 -4.15 5.47 -10.01
N TYR A 14 -3.66 5.38 -8.77
CA TYR A 14 -2.22 5.41 -8.49
C TYR A 14 -1.48 4.15 -9.00
N LYS A 15 -2.13 2.97 -8.97
CA LYS A 15 -1.55 1.70 -9.40
C LYS A 15 -1.04 1.75 -10.84
N GLN A 16 -1.75 2.44 -11.74
CA GLN A 16 -1.36 2.54 -13.14
C GLN A 16 -0.04 3.30 -13.30
N GLU A 17 0.09 4.42 -12.59
CA GLU A 17 1.31 5.24 -12.54
C GLU A 17 2.46 4.45 -11.91
N LEU A 18 2.19 3.79 -10.77
CA LEU A 18 3.15 2.93 -10.08
C LEU A 18 3.68 1.79 -10.95
N ARG A 19 2.81 1.18 -11.74
CA ARG A 19 3.18 0.13 -12.67
C ARG A 19 4.11 0.65 -13.76
N SER A 20 3.85 1.85 -14.28
CA SER A 20 4.65 2.46 -15.36
C SER A 20 6.02 2.96 -14.88
N GLU A 21 6.08 3.64 -13.73
CA GLU A 21 7.32 4.27 -13.25
C GLU A 21 8.20 3.33 -12.41
N PHE A 22 7.56 2.40 -11.68
CA PHE A 22 8.23 1.60 -10.65
C PHE A 22 8.12 0.09 -10.87
N GLY A 23 7.39 -0.37 -11.90
CA GLY A 23 7.28 -1.79 -12.20
C GLY A 23 6.50 -2.58 -11.14
N VAL A 24 5.53 -1.92 -10.48
CA VAL A 24 4.62 -2.58 -9.54
C VAL A 24 3.77 -3.62 -10.27
N LYS A 25 3.77 -4.84 -9.75
CA LYS A 25 2.95 -5.97 -10.19
C LYS A 25 1.62 -6.01 -9.45
N GLU A 26 1.69 -5.98 -8.12
CA GLU A 26 0.51 -6.05 -7.25
C GLU A 26 0.53 -4.89 -6.24
N LEU A 27 -0.67 -4.40 -5.93
CA LEU A 27 -0.90 -3.37 -4.93
C LEU A 27 -2.16 -3.75 -4.16
N GLY A 28 -2.13 -3.66 -2.83
CA GLY A 28 -3.29 -3.96 -2.00
C GLY A 28 -3.22 -3.26 -0.65
N ILE A 29 -4.38 -3.08 -0.01
CA ILE A 29 -4.49 -2.47 1.32
C ILE A 29 -4.60 -3.59 2.35
N PHE A 30 -3.90 -3.48 3.47
CA PHE A 30 -4.04 -4.39 4.60
C PHE A 30 -4.10 -3.62 5.92
N GLY A 31 -4.04 -4.32 7.06
CA GLY A 31 -3.92 -3.66 8.36
C GLY A 31 -5.21 -3.01 8.86
N SER A 32 -5.06 -1.91 9.60
CA SER A 32 -6.11 -1.33 10.44
C SER A 32 -7.36 -0.90 9.66
N TYR A 33 -7.16 -0.35 8.45
CA TYR A 33 -8.23 0.07 7.53
C TYR A 33 -9.08 -1.10 7.03
N VAL A 34 -8.46 -2.26 6.76
CA VAL A 34 -9.20 -3.48 6.39
C VAL A 34 -9.98 -4.03 7.59
N ARG A 35 -9.36 -4.02 8.77
CA ARG A 35 -9.96 -4.55 10.01
C ARG A 35 -11.02 -3.64 10.63
N LYS A 36 -11.19 -2.42 10.10
CA LYS A 36 -12.05 -1.37 10.67
C LYS A 36 -11.61 -0.94 12.08
N GLU A 37 -10.33 -1.07 12.36
CA GLU A 37 -9.69 -0.76 13.66
C GLU A 37 -8.85 0.54 13.59
N GLN A 38 -8.89 1.25 12.46
CA GLN A 38 -8.15 2.49 12.26
C GLN A 38 -8.65 3.63 13.16
N LYS A 39 -7.71 4.46 13.61
CA LYS A 39 -7.93 5.70 14.37
C LYS A 39 -7.66 6.91 13.47
N GLU A 40 -7.92 8.11 13.99
CA GLU A 40 -7.73 9.37 13.24
C GLU A 40 -6.27 9.63 12.82
N ASP A 41 -5.31 9.04 13.54
CA ASP A 41 -3.87 9.14 13.32
C ASP A 41 -3.27 7.89 12.65
N SER A 42 -4.10 6.98 12.14
CA SER A 42 -3.62 5.73 11.56
C SER A 42 -3.09 5.91 10.13
N ASP A 43 -1.95 5.28 9.88
CA ASP A 43 -1.34 5.18 8.56
C ASP A 43 -2.12 4.17 7.69
N ILE A 44 -2.08 4.35 6.36
CA ILE A 44 -2.65 3.39 5.41
C ILE A 44 -1.56 2.39 5.04
N ASP A 45 -1.68 1.16 5.54
CA ASP A 45 -0.77 0.06 5.21
C ASP A 45 -1.06 -0.50 3.81
N VAL A 46 -0.09 -0.38 2.90
CA VAL A 46 -0.22 -0.80 1.50
C VAL A 46 0.84 -1.84 1.16
N LEU A 47 0.40 -3.02 0.76
CA LEU A 47 1.23 -4.09 0.27
C LEU A 47 1.59 -3.81 -1.19
N VAL A 48 2.88 -3.87 -1.51
CA VAL A 48 3.36 -3.72 -2.88
C VAL A 48 4.24 -4.89 -3.30
N GLU A 49 4.00 -5.43 -4.50
CA GLU A 49 4.87 -6.42 -5.13
C GLU A 49 5.51 -5.82 -6.37
N PHE A 50 6.84 -5.85 -6.44
CA PHE A 50 7.59 -5.32 -7.57
C PHE A 50 8.02 -6.43 -8.53
N GLY A 51 8.11 -6.10 -9.83
CA GLY A 51 8.57 -7.02 -10.85
C GLY A 51 10.07 -7.29 -10.88
N GLY A 52 10.85 -6.53 -10.11
CA GLY A 52 12.30 -6.62 -10.03
C GLY A 52 12.83 -5.87 -8.80
N PRO A 53 14.16 -5.74 -8.67
CA PRO A 53 14.76 -5.01 -7.55
C PRO A 53 14.37 -3.53 -7.59
N VAL A 54 14.00 -2.99 -6.43
CA VAL A 54 13.64 -1.58 -6.25
C VAL A 54 14.65 -0.93 -5.31
N SER A 55 15.16 0.23 -5.71
CA SER A 55 16.05 1.03 -4.87
C SER A 55 15.26 1.71 -3.74
N LEU A 56 15.86 1.87 -2.56
CA LEU A 56 15.26 2.59 -1.44
C LEU A 56 14.75 3.99 -1.81
N LEU A 57 15.47 4.74 -2.65
CA LEU A 57 15.02 6.06 -3.14
C LEU A 57 13.69 6.00 -3.90
N LYS A 58 13.49 4.94 -4.69
CA LYS A 58 12.24 4.71 -5.41
C LYS A 58 11.11 4.37 -4.45
N LEU A 59 11.39 3.56 -3.42
CA LEU A 59 10.40 3.20 -2.39
C LEU A 59 9.93 4.44 -1.61
N VAL A 60 10.87 5.27 -1.13
CA VAL A 60 10.55 6.52 -0.43
C VAL A 60 9.80 7.51 -1.33
N GLY A 61 10.17 7.61 -2.61
CA GLY A 61 9.41 8.41 -3.58
C GLY A 61 7.97 7.90 -3.75
N LEU A 62 7.79 6.59 -3.66
CA LEU A 62 6.50 5.92 -3.73
C LEU A 62 5.62 6.20 -2.51
N GLU A 63 6.19 6.37 -1.32
CA GLU A 63 5.48 6.66 -0.05
C GLU A 63 5.03 8.11 0.06
N ASN A 64 5.86 9.06 -0.42
CA ASN A 64 5.55 10.48 -0.29
C ASN A 64 4.41 10.92 -1.22
N ARG A 65 4.32 10.38 -2.44
CA ARG A 65 3.30 10.77 -3.43
C ARG A 65 1.86 10.48 -2.99
N PRO A 66 1.52 9.27 -2.48
CA PRO A 66 0.23 9.01 -1.90
C PRO A 66 -0.01 9.92 -0.71
N THR A 67 0.96 10.08 0.18
CA THR A 67 0.78 10.91 1.39
C THR A 67 0.32 12.33 1.03
N ASP A 68 0.89 12.94 0.00
CA ASP A 68 0.49 14.27 -0.50
C ASP A 68 -0.93 14.30 -1.07
N SER A 69 -1.36 13.24 -1.76
CA SER A 69 -2.71 13.14 -2.32
C SER A 69 -3.73 12.82 -1.22
N PHE A 70 -3.46 11.78 -0.43
CA PHE A 70 -4.35 11.20 0.57
C PHE A 70 -4.51 12.06 1.81
N GLY A 71 -3.56 12.95 2.12
CA GLY A 71 -3.56 13.74 3.36
C GLY A 71 -3.38 12.88 4.62
N VAL A 72 -3.08 11.60 4.43
CA VAL A 72 -2.81 10.59 5.46
C VAL A 72 -1.54 9.87 5.02
N LYS A 73 -0.68 9.53 5.97
CA LYS A 73 0.55 8.82 5.71
C LYS A 73 0.26 7.44 5.13
N VAL A 74 0.93 7.09 4.05
CA VAL A 74 0.83 5.77 3.41
C VAL A 74 2.13 5.01 3.65
N ASP A 75 2.04 3.86 4.29
CA ASP A 75 3.18 2.97 4.56
C ASP A 75 3.22 1.86 3.51
N LEU A 76 4.26 1.85 2.68
CA LEU A 76 4.38 0.90 1.58
C LEU A 76 5.31 -0.24 1.96
N ILE A 77 4.74 -1.41 2.15
CA ILE A 77 5.48 -2.59 2.56
C ILE A 77 5.70 -3.48 1.34
N PRO A 78 6.96 -3.71 0.90
CA PRO A 78 7.26 -4.70 -0.10
C PRO A 78 6.86 -6.09 0.38
N ARG A 79 6.21 -6.88 -0.46
CA ARG A 79 5.83 -8.28 -0.12
C ARG A 79 7.03 -9.14 0.29
N ALA A 80 8.21 -8.81 -0.21
CA ALA A 80 9.47 -9.47 0.14
C ALA A 80 9.92 -9.18 1.58
N ASP A 81 9.51 -8.04 2.14
CA ASP A 81 9.96 -7.55 3.44
C ASP A 81 9.00 -7.95 4.58
N ILE A 82 7.86 -8.57 4.24
CA ILE A 82 6.96 -9.12 5.25
C ILE A 82 7.63 -10.29 5.97
N ARG A 83 7.61 -10.21 7.30
CA ARG A 83 8.02 -11.30 8.18
C ARG A 83 7.28 -12.60 7.83
N PRO A 84 7.97 -13.74 7.65
CA PRO A 84 7.34 -14.99 7.23
C PRO A 84 6.13 -15.40 8.09
N GLU A 85 6.19 -15.16 9.40
CA GLU A 85 5.14 -15.54 10.34
C GLU A 85 3.85 -14.71 10.18
N LEU A 86 3.95 -13.52 9.60
CA LEU A 86 2.82 -12.61 9.36
C LEU A 86 2.34 -12.65 7.91
N LYS A 87 3.12 -13.25 7.01
CA LYS A 87 2.89 -13.20 5.57
C LYS A 87 1.53 -13.78 5.17
N GLU A 88 1.21 -14.99 5.62
CA GLU A 88 -0.09 -15.61 5.27
C GLU A 88 -1.27 -14.78 5.78
N LYS A 89 -1.19 -14.29 7.02
CA LYS A 89 -2.24 -13.46 7.61
C LYS A 89 -2.44 -12.16 6.83
N ILE A 90 -1.35 -11.46 6.52
CA ILE A 90 -1.40 -10.20 5.76
C ILE A 90 -1.95 -10.45 4.35
N LEU A 91 -1.48 -11.49 3.66
CA LEU A 91 -1.95 -11.80 2.31
C LEU A 91 -3.43 -12.18 2.28
N HIS A 92 -3.94 -12.87 3.31
CA HIS A 92 -5.35 -13.24 3.43
C HIS A 92 -6.27 -12.04 3.68
N GLU A 93 -5.82 -11.05 4.45
CA GLU A 93 -6.61 -9.84 4.71
C GLU A 93 -6.41 -8.76 3.63
N THR A 94 -5.37 -8.86 2.81
CA THR A 94 -5.08 -7.85 1.79
C THR A 94 -6.23 -7.74 0.79
N ILE A 95 -6.76 -6.52 0.64
CA ILE A 95 -7.71 -6.17 -0.41
C ILE A 95 -6.91 -5.60 -1.57
N TYR A 96 -6.77 -6.41 -2.63
CA TYR A 96 -6.09 -6.01 -3.85
C TYR A 96 -6.92 -5.02 -4.67
N VAL A 97 -6.19 -4.12 -5.34
CA VAL A 97 -6.74 -3.05 -6.18
C VAL A 97 -6.51 -3.34 -7.64
#